data_AF-A0A7S2Z325-F1
#
_entry.id   AF-A0A7S2Z325-F1
#
_cell.length_a   1.000
_cell.length_b   1.000
_cell.length_c   1.000
_cell.angle_alpha   90.00
_cell.angle_beta   90.00
_cell.angle_gamma   90.00
#
_symmetry.space_group_name_H-M   'P 1'
#
loop_
_entity.id
_entity.type
_entity.pdbx_description
1 polymer ?
#
loop_
_entity_poly.entity_id
_entity_poly.type
_entity_poly.pdbx_seq_one_letter_code
_entity_poly.pdbx_strand_id
1 'polypeptide(L)'
;GRHFPPEWKCLWDLVTGETSDDGMPRGPIRSYVHLCSGGEAEGEGGCGNGAHFLILNLAKNRYCERVGRQHKSNGVYLVVDLTAGTYYQKCYDPDCRHFRGRTKVLPLHVLASLQAQAQAPPELERVEEDAAFLNAIDELESSYFVLSQDDSIRSN
;
A
#
# COMPACT_ATOMS: atom_id res chain seq x y z
N GLY A 1 12.43 14.40 13.32
CA GLY A 1 12.31 13.12 12.62
C GLY A 1 10.83 12.87 12.43
N ARG A 2 10.37 12.70 11.19
CA ARG A 2 8.93 12.79 10.89
C ARG A 2 8.15 11.67 11.58
N HIS A 3 7.04 12.02 12.20
CA HIS A 3 6.23 11.12 13.00
C HIS A 3 5.34 10.31 12.06
N PHE A 4 5.54 9.00 12.04
CA PHE A 4 4.49 8.09 11.57
C PHE A 4 3.27 8.32 12.47
N PRO A 5 2.04 8.41 11.91
CA PRO A 5 0.86 8.73 12.70
C PRO A 5 0.76 7.77 13.91
N PRO A 6 0.76 8.27 15.16
CA PRO A 6 0.67 7.41 16.35
C PRO A 6 -0.51 6.44 16.31
N GLU A 7 -1.58 6.86 15.65
CA GLU A 7 -2.81 6.12 15.45
C GLU A 7 -2.66 4.90 14.52
N TRP A 8 -1.60 4.88 13.70
CA TRP A 8 -1.24 3.74 12.84
C TRP A 8 -0.20 2.82 13.48
N LYS A 9 0.15 3.02 14.77
CA LYS A 9 1.20 2.25 15.45
C LYS A 9 1.07 0.74 15.25
N CYS A 10 -0.14 0.19 15.25
CA CYS A 10 -0.34 -1.24 15.01
C CYS A 10 0.12 -1.69 13.61
N LEU A 11 -0.09 -0.87 12.57
CA LEU A 11 0.43 -1.13 11.21
C LEU A 11 1.95 -1.02 11.17
N TRP A 12 2.53 -0.02 11.86
CA TRP A 12 3.98 0.11 11.98
C TRP A 12 4.61 -1.10 12.66
N ASP A 13 4.08 -1.50 13.82
CA ASP A 13 4.59 -2.62 14.61
C ASP A 13 4.50 -3.93 13.81
N LEU A 14 3.39 -4.14 13.08
CA LEU A 14 3.23 -5.28 12.18
C LEU A 14 4.34 -5.32 11.13
N VAL A 15 4.49 -4.24 10.36
CA VAL A 15 5.42 -4.21 9.22
C VAL A 15 6.87 -4.28 9.66
N THR A 16 7.22 -3.56 10.73
CA THR A 16 8.60 -3.48 11.23
C THR A 16 9.01 -4.66 12.10
N GLY A 17 8.04 -5.37 12.69
CA GLY A 17 8.24 -6.60 13.45
C GLY A 17 8.40 -7.86 12.58
N GLU A 18 8.07 -7.77 11.29
CA GLU A 18 8.25 -8.88 10.34
C GLU A 18 9.69 -9.00 9.81
N THR A 19 10.08 -10.24 9.49
CA THR A 19 11.27 -10.55 8.69
C THR A 19 10.90 -10.86 7.24
N SER A 20 11.80 -10.57 6.31
CA SER A 20 11.76 -11.15 4.96
C SER A 20 12.17 -12.62 4.99
N ASP A 21 11.94 -13.34 3.89
CA ASP A 21 12.21 -14.78 3.81
C ASP A 21 13.72 -15.12 3.88
N ASP A 22 14.60 -14.14 3.66
CA ASP A 22 16.04 -14.25 3.93
C ASP A 22 16.40 -14.09 5.43
N GLY A 23 15.40 -13.96 6.31
CA GLY A 23 15.58 -13.80 7.76
C GLY A 23 15.93 -12.38 8.21
N MET A 24 16.02 -11.42 7.28
CA MET A 24 16.37 -10.04 7.63
C MET A 24 15.14 -9.24 8.07
N PRO A 25 15.25 -8.32 9.04
CA PRO A 25 14.14 -7.42 9.39
C PRO A 25 13.70 -6.58 8.20
N ARG A 26 12.39 -6.36 8.03
CA ARG A 26 11.85 -5.48 6.97
C ARG A 26 12.30 -4.02 7.07
N GLY A 27 12.80 -3.63 8.24
CA GLY A 27 13.32 -2.29 8.49
C GLY A 27 12.21 -1.26 8.66
N PRO A 28 12.57 0.02 8.91
CA PRO A 28 11.58 1.06 9.16
C PRO A 28 10.84 1.46 7.88
N ILE A 29 9.59 1.90 8.04
CA ILE A 29 8.85 2.57 6.96
C ILE A 29 9.45 3.97 6.78
N ARG A 30 9.96 4.25 5.58
CA ARG A 30 10.63 5.52 5.22
C ARG A 30 9.63 6.62 4.89
N SER A 31 8.61 6.26 4.12
CA SER A 31 7.53 7.14 3.70
C SER A 31 6.30 6.29 3.39
N TYR A 32 5.14 6.94 3.31
CA TYR A 32 3.93 6.32 2.83
C TYR A 32 3.19 7.22 1.86
N VAL A 33 2.33 6.64 1.03
CA VAL A 33 1.41 7.36 0.14
C VAL A 33 0.02 6.78 0.36
N HIS A 34 -0.98 7.63 0.54
CA HIS A 34 -2.39 7.23 0.59
C HIS A 34 -3.00 7.49 -0.77
N LEU A 35 -3.62 6.47 -1.35
CA LEU A 35 -4.30 6.53 -2.63
C LEU A 35 -5.75 6.11 -2.44
N CYS A 36 -6.64 6.82 -3.12
CA CYS A 36 -8.08 6.70 -3.00
C CYS A 36 -8.72 6.57 -4.38
N SER A 37 -9.60 5.59 -4.56
CA SER A 37 -10.36 5.42 -5.80
C SER A 37 -11.71 6.13 -5.69
N GLY A 38 -11.79 7.41 -6.08
CA GLY A 38 -13.04 8.18 -6.08
C GLY A 38 -12.97 9.31 -7.11
N GLY A 39 -13.94 9.36 -8.03
CA GLY A 39 -14.03 10.34 -9.11
C GLY A 39 -14.15 11.79 -8.61
N GLU A 40 -13.96 12.73 -9.55
CA GLU A 40 -13.95 14.18 -9.34
C GLU A 40 -15.00 14.64 -8.30
N ALA A 41 -14.52 15.13 -7.17
CA ALA A 41 -15.36 15.75 -6.16
C ALA A 41 -15.78 17.14 -6.66
N GLU A 42 -17.01 17.28 -7.13
CA GLU A 42 -17.68 18.59 -7.10
C GLU A 42 -17.98 18.94 -5.63
N GLY A 43 -17.00 19.53 -4.94
CA GLY A 43 -17.17 20.10 -3.60
C GLY A 43 -16.35 19.42 -2.48
N GLU A 44 -15.69 20.28 -1.69
CA GLU A 44 -14.97 20.08 -0.42
C GLU A 44 -14.60 18.64 0.00
N GLY A 45 -13.46 18.15 -0.52
CA GLY A 45 -12.41 17.49 0.29
C GLY A 45 -12.63 16.06 0.81
N GLY A 46 -13.72 15.38 0.45
CA GLY A 46 -13.95 13.99 0.85
C GLY A 46 -13.61 12.98 -0.26
N CYS A 47 -12.82 11.95 0.06
CA CYS A 47 -12.91 10.70 -0.69
C CYS A 47 -14.25 10.03 -0.32
N GLY A 48 -15.13 9.76 -1.30
CA GLY A 48 -16.39 9.04 -1.08
C GLY A 48 -16.19 7.59 -0.60
N ASN A 49 -17.16 6.68 -0.83
CA ASN A 49 -17.07 5.23 -0.55
C ASN A 49 -16.03 4.48 -1.44
N GLY A 50 -14.97 5.17 -1.84
CA GLY A 50 -13.90 4.66 -2.68
C GLY A 50 -13.03 3.64 -1.97
N ALA A 51 -12.31 2.83 -2.75
CA ALA A 51 -11.28 1.95 -2.19
C ALA A 51 -10.08 2.77 -1.69
N HIS A 52 -9.54 2.39 -0.54
CA HIS A 52 -8.42 3.09 0.10
C HIS A 52 -7.18 2.21 0.18
N PHE A 53 -6.05 2.76 -0.22
CA PHE A 53 -4.78 2.05 -0.26
C PHE A 53 -3.65 2.83 0.40
N LEU A 54 -2.85 2.14 1.21
CA LEU A 54 -1.61 2.69 1.77
C LEU A 54 -0.41 2.03 1.12
N ILE A 55 0.50 2.85 0.64
CA ILE A 55 1.73 2.42 0.00
C ILE A 55 2.85 2.69 0.97
N LEU A 56 3.49 1.65 1.49
CA LEU A 56 4.52 1.77 2.51
C LEU A 56 5.90 1.53 1.90
N ASN A 57 6.70 2.59 1.82
CA ASN A 57 8.03 2.52 1.26
C ASN A 57 9.02 2.10 2.35
N LEU A 58 9.63 0.93 2.19
CA LEU A 58 10.55 0.39 3.18
C LEU A 58 11.95 0.99 3.00
N ALA A 59 12.65 1.20 4.11
CA ALA A 59 14.08 1.49 4.12
C ALA A 59 14.88 0.27 4.54
N LYS A 60 16.13 0.21 4.06
CA LYS A 60 17.17 -0.77 4.43
C LYS A 60 16.92 -2.22 4.01
N ASN A 61 15.68 -2.63 3.79
CA ASN A 61 15.35 -3.93 3.20
C ASN A 61 14.88 -3.78 1.75
N ARG A 62 15.49 -4.55 0.86
CA ARG A 62 15.25 -4.59 -0.59
C ARG A 62 14.95 -6.03 -1.06
N TYR A 63 14.53 -6.91 -0.14
CA TYR A 63 14.26 -8.31 -0.42
C TYR A 63 13.08 -8.44 -1.37
N CYS A 64 13.29 -9.10 -2.49
CA CYS A 64 12.26 -9.38 -3.48
C CYS A 64 11.75 -10.80 -3.35
N GLU A 65 10.46 -10.96 -3.06
CA GLU A 65 9.80 -12.27 -3.00
C GLU A 65 9.83 -13.00 -4.35
N ARG A 66 9.88 -12.27 -5.48
CA ARG A 66 9.99 -12.89 -6.81
C ARG A 66 11.35 -13.50 -7.07
N VAL A 67 12.41 -12.75 -6.75
CA VAL A 67 13.79 -13.15 -7.06
C VAL A 67 14.37 -14.02 -5.95
N GLY A 68 13.82 -13.96 -4.74
CA GLY A 68 14.30 -14.71 -3.59
C GLY A 68 15.57 -14.11 -2.95
N ARG A 69 15.87 -12.84 -3.23
CA ARG A 69 17.06 -12.13 -2.73
C ARG A 69 16.87 -10.61 -2.72
N GLN A 70 17.84 -9.90 -2.12
CA GLN A 70 17.91 -8.44 -2.12
C GLN A 70 18.19 -7.86 -3.52
N HIS A 71 17.45 -6.81 -3.90
CA HIS A 71 17.80 -5.98 -5.06
C HIS A 71 19.07 -5.16 -4.80
N LYS A 72 19.86 -4.94 -5.85
CA LYS A 72 21.15 -4.22 -5.77
C LYS A 72 20.98 -2.71 -5.62
N SER A 73 20.05 -2.12 -6.39
CA SER A 73 19.87 -0.66 -6.48
C SER A 73 18.44 -0.21 -6.20
N ASN A 74 17.46 -1.06 -6.52
CA ASN A 74 16.03 -0.77 -6.36
C ASN A 74 15.51 -1.21 -4.99
N GLY A 75 14.45 -0.57 -4.50
CA GLY A 75 13.81 -0.91 -3.23
C GLY A 75 12.61 -1.82 -3.40
N VAL A 76 11.99 -2.17 -2.28
CA VAL A 76 10.65 -2.76 -2.25
C VAL A 76 9.69 -1.88 -1.46
N TYR A 77 8.41 -2.01 -1.76
CA TYR A 77 7.33 -1.32 -1.06
C TYR A 77 6.17 -2.28 -0.84
N LEU A 78 5.31 -1.95 0.13
CA LEU A 78 4.09 -2.70 0.41
C LEU A 78 2.89 -1.92 -0.08
N VAL A 79 1.94 -2.63 -0.68
CA VAL A 79 0.60 -2.12 -0.98
C VAL A 79 -0.34 -2.70 0.05
N VAL A 80 -1.03 -1.86 0.79
CA VAL A 80 -2.02 -2.22 1.80
C VAL A 80 -3.39 -1.80 1.28
N ASP A 81 -4.29 -2.77 1.12
CA ASP A 81 -5.69 -2.56 0.76
C ASP A 81 -6.53 -2.53 2.04
N LEU A 82 -7.07 -1.36 2.38
CA LEU A 82 -7.89 -1.15 3.58
C LEU A 82 -9.34 -1.63 3.40
N THR A 83 -9.79 -1.80 2.16
CA THR A 83 -11.12 -2.32 1.84
C THR A 83 -11.14 -3.83 2.00
N ALA A 84 -10.17 -4.53 1.42
CA ALA A 84 -10.03 -5.99 1.55
C ALA A 84 -9.37 -6.42 2.86
N GLY A 85 -8.70 -5.49 3.55
CA GLY A 85 -7.95 -5.80 4.78
C GLY A 85 -6.73 -6.68 4.50
N THR A 86 -6.01 -6.42 3.41
CA THR A 86 -4.86 -7.23 2.99
C THR A 86 -3.66 -6.37 2.61
N TYR A 87 -2.49 -6.98 2.49
CA TYR A 87 -1.28 -6.31 2.01
C TYR A 87 -0.37 -7.27 1.25
N TYR A 88 0.47 -6.72 0.37
CA TYR A 88 1.39 -7.49 -0.47
C TYR A 88 2.62 -6.67 -0.89
N GLN A 89 3.68 -7.35 -1.35
CA GLN A 89 4.92 -6.71 -1.79
C GLN A 89 4.91 -6.34 -3.27
N LYS A 90 5.50 -5.18 -3.58
CA LYS A 90 5.89 -4.71 -4.92
C LYS A 90 7.36 -4.23 -4.90
N CYS A 91 7.94 -4.08 -6.09
CA CYS A 91 9.34 -3.68 -6.26
C CYS A 91 9.44 -2.46 -7.18
N TYR A 92 10.43 -1.59 -6.91
CA TYR A 92 10.79 -0.49 -7.82
C TYR A 92 11.59 -0.97 -9.04
N ASP A 93 11.99 -2.24 -9.06
CA ASP A 93 12.79 -2.81 -10.12
C ASP A 93 11.95 -3.01 -11.40
N PRO A 94 12.35 -2.46 -12.56
CA PRO A 94 11.60 -2.57 -13.81
C PRO A 94 11.30 -4.01 -14.21
N ASP A 95 12.22 -4.94 -13.94
CA ASP A 95 12.03 -6.36 -14.25
C ASP A 95 10.91 -6.97 -13.41
N CYS A 96 10.58 -6.35 -12.27
CA CYS A 96 9.57 -6.80 -11.31
C CYS A 96 8.30 -5.95 -11.33
N ARG A 97 8.15 -5.01 -12.27
CA ARG A 97 7.03 -4.05 -12.32
C ARG A 97 5.64 -4.72 -12.26
N HIS A 98 5.47 -5.84 -12.97
CA HIS A 98 4.20 -6.58 -13.05
C HIS A 98 4.06 -7.70 -12.01
N PHE A 99 5.05 -7.91 -11.15
CA PHE A 99 4.94 -8.91 -10.09
C PHE A 99 4.03 -8.42 -8.96
N ARG A 100 3.33 -9.34 -8.31
CA ARG A 100 2.61 -9.14 -7.04
C ARG A 100 3.08 -10.21 -6.07
N GLY A 101 3.58 -9.78 -4.92
CA GLY A 101 3.99 -10.67 -3.84
C GLY A 101 2.82 -11.44 -3.23
N ARG A 102 3.14 -12.32 -2.27
CA ARG A 102 2.11 -13.09 -1.54
C ARG A 102 1.18 -12.11 -0.82
N THR A 103 -0.13 -12.28 -1.04
CA THR A 103 -1.14 -11.49 -0.32
C THR A 103 -1.28 -12.04 1.09
N LYS A 104 -1.17 -11.14 2.07
CA LYS A 104 -1.31 -11.43 3.50
C LYS A 104 -2.52 -10.68 4.05
N VAL A 105 -3.22 -11.30 4.99
CA VAL A 105 -4.38 -10.69 5.65
C VAL A 105 -3.88 -9.81 6.79
N LEU A 106 -4.43 -8.60 6.91
CA LEU A 106 -4.19 -7.74 8.05
C LEU A 106 -4.83 -8.38 9.30
N PRO A 107 -4.11 -8.46 10.43
CA PRO A 107 -4.74 -8.82 11.69
C PRO A 107 -5.93 -7.91 11.98
N LEU A 108 -7.03 -8.47 12.47
CA LEU A 108 -8.30 -7.73 12.68
C LEU A 108 -8.11 -6.44 13.51
N HIS A 109 -7.25 -6.48 14.53
CA HIS A 109 -6.97 -5.31 15.36
C HIS A 109 -6.25 -4.19 14.58
N VAL A 110 -5.36 -4.53 13.64
CA VAL A 110 -4.69 -3.55 12.76
C VAL A 110 -5.70 -2.94 11.81
N LEU A 111 -6.55 -3.77 11.18
CA LEU A 111 -7.58 -3.31 10.26
C LEU A 111 -8.58 -2.39 10.96
N ALA A 112 -9.09 -2.79 12.12
CA ALA A 112 -10.03 -1.98 12.91
C ALA A 112 -9.43 -0.62 13.31
N SER A 113 -8.15 -0.59 13.70
CA SER A 113 -7.46 0.67 13.99
C SER A 113 -7.38 1.58 12.75
N LEU A 114 -7.06 1.03 11.57
CA LEU A 114 -6.95 1.81 10.33
C LEU A 114 -8.33 2.32 9.85
N GLN A 115 -9.37 1.49 9.91
CA GLN A 115 -10.72 1.85 9.47
C GLN A 115 -11.39 2.88 10.37
N ALA A 116 -11.17 2.83 11.68
CA ALA A 116 -11.69 3.82 12.62
C ALA A 116 -11.18 5.25 12.35
N GLN A 117 -10.15 5.38 11.51
CA GLN A 117 -9.42 6.62 11.25
C GLN A 117 -9.48 7.01 9.76
N ALA A 118 -10.27 6.30 8.94
CA ALA A 118 -10.37 6.50 7.50
C ALA A 118 -11.02 7.84 7.07
N GLN A 119 -11.41 8.71 8.03
CA GLN A 119 -12.09 9.98 7.76
C GLN A 119 -11.19 11.23 7.75
N ALA A 120 -9.87 11.11 7.91
CA ALA A 120 -8.90 12.09 7.38
C ALA A 120 -7.46 11.66 7.63
N PRO A 121 -6.64 11.52 6.57
CA PRO A 121 -5.28 12.05 6.67
C PRO A 121 -4.91 12.91 5.44
N PRO A 122 -4.54 14.19 5.66
CA PRO A 122 -3.34 14.72 5.00
C PRO A 122 -2.44 15.46 6.02
N GLU A 123 -1.12 15.59 5.86
CA GLU A 123 -0.23 15.40 4.71
C GLU A 123 1.15 14.94 5.21
N LEU A 124 1.87 14.13 4.42
CA LEU A 124 3.32 14.29 4.42
C LEU A 124 3.93 14.10 3.01
N GLU A 125 4.11 15.22 2.31
CA GLU A 125 4.92 15.37 1.09
C GLU A 125 6.44 15.35 1.39
N ARG A 126 7.33 15.06 0.44
CA ARG A 126 7.21 15.14 -1.02
C ARG A 126 7.47 13.78 -1.65
N VAL A 127 6.61 13.44 -2.59
CA VAL A 127 6.70 12.27 -3.45
C VAL A 127 7.16 12.78 -4.79
N GLU A 128 8.24 12.25 -5.29
CA GLU A 128 8.22 11.64 -6.60
C GLU A 128 8.80 10.21 -6.38
N GLU A 129 8.99 9.34 -7.35
CA GLU A 129 10.08 9.58 -8.28
C GLU A 129 10.26 8.29 -9.10
N ASP A 130 9.19 7.74 -9.71
CA ASP A 130 8.56 8.16 -10.98
C ASP A 130 9.13 7.29 -12.15
N ALA A 131 8.67 7.25 -13.40
CA ALA A 131 7.72 8.09 -14.09
C ALA A 131 6.29 7.86 -13.60
N ALA A 132 5.79 8.94 -12.99
CA ALA A 132 4.52 9.15 -12.29
C ALA A 132 4.18 8.10 -11.23
N PHE A 133 5.14 7.74 -10.38
CA PHE A 133 5.09 6.77 -9.26
C PHE A 133 3.84 5.85 -9.20
N LEU A 134 3.89 4.68 -9.82
CA LEU A 134 4.76 4.33 -10.95
C LEU A 134 3.88 4.17 -12.20
N ASN A 135 3.32 5.32 -12.59
CA ASN A 135 2.05 5.74 -13.20
C ASN A 135 0.78 5.48 -12.36
N ALA A 136 0.68 6.16 -11.22
CA ALA A 136 -0.42 6.11 -10.24
C ALA A 136 -0.57 4.76 -9.54
N ILE A 137 0.50 3.97 -9.54
CA ILE A 137 0.53 2.53 -9.20
C ILE A 137 -0.16 1.74 -10.31
N ASP A 138 0.38 1.95 -11.53
CA ASP A 138 -0.17 1.69 -12.87
C ASP A 138 -1.68 1.66 -12.91
N GLU A 139 -2.15 2.80 -12.42
CA GLU A 139 -3.51 3.24 -12.22
C GLU A 139 -4.22 2.50 -11.10
N LEU A 140 -3.58 2.33 -9.95
CA LEU A 140 -4.04 1.62 -8.75
C LEU A 140 -5.44 1.05 -8.93
N GLU A 141 -5.52 -0.14 -9.50
CA GLU A 141 -4.47 -1.06 -9.92
C GLU A 141 -4.80 -1.41 -11.39
N SER A 142 -4.71 -0.41 -12.26
CA SER A 142 -5.67 -0.14 -13.34
C SER A 142 -7.10 -0.20 -12.84
N SER A 143 -7.53 0.74 -11.99
CA SER A 143 -8.70 0.66 -11.13
C SER A 143 -8.70 -0.61 -10.29
N TYR A 144 -9.69 -0.83 -9.48
CA TYR A 144 -9.95 -2.16 -8.97
C TYR A 144 -10.39 -3.01 -10.20
N PHE A 145 -9.46 -3.46 -11.07
CA PHE A 145 -9.65 -3.46 -12.54
C PHE A 145 -10.81 -4.30 -13.02
N VAL A 146 -11.82 -3.55 -13.47
CA VAL A 146 -13.11 -4.00 -13.97
C VAL A 146 -13.97 -4.70 -12.91
N LEU A 147 -13.37 -5.03 -11.78
CA LEU A 147 -13.88 -6.00 -10.85
C LEU A 147 -14.46 -5.30 -9.63
N SER A 148 -15.68 -5.63 -9.33
CA SER A 148 -16.08 -7.04 -9.23
C SER A 148 -16.59 -7.77 -10.49
N GLN A 149 -16.90 -7.15 -11.66
CA GLN A 149 -17.54 -7.71 -12.90
C GLN A 149 -18.78 -8.63 -12.71
N ASP A 150 -19.07 -9.09 -11.51
CA ASP A 150 -20.03 -10.12 -11.15
C ASP A 150 -21.06 -9.66 -10.10
N ASP A 151 -21.06 -8.38 -9.67
CA ASP A 151 -22.24 -7.83 -8.98
C ASP A 151 -23.38 -7.51 -9.98
N SER A 152 -23.05 -7.47 -11.28
CA SER A 152 -23.94 -7.24 -12.43
C SER A 152 -24.93 -8.38 -12.74
N ILE A 153 -24.95 -9.48 -11.98
CA ILE A 153 -25.99 -10.54 -12.10
C ILE A 153 -26.76 -10.75 -10.78
N ARG A 154 -26.60 -9.90 -9.75
CA ARG A 154 -27.30 -10.09 -8.46
C ARG A 154 -27.67 -8.78 -7.77
N SER A 155 -28.59 -8.03 -8.35
CA SER A 155 -29.56 -7.22 -7.59
C SER A 155 -30.82 -7.07 -8.43
N ASN A 156 -31.45 -8.23 -8.69
CA ASN A 156 -32.80 -8.37 -9.22
C ASN A 156 -33.61 -9.14 -8.18
#